data_AF-A0A7Y2MNJ4-F1
#
_entry.id   AF-A0A7Y2MNJ4-F1
#
_cell.length_a   1.000
_cell.length_b   1.000
_cell.length_c   1.000
_cell.angle_alpha   90.00
_cell.angle_beta   90.00
_cell.angle_gamma   90.00
#
_symmetry.space_group_name_H-M   'P 1'
#
loop_
_entity.id
_entity.type
_entity.pdbx_description
1 polymer ?
#
loop_
_entity_poly.entity_id
_entity_poly.type
_entity_poly.pdbx_seq_one_letter_code
_entity_poly.pdbx_strand_id
1 'polypeptide(L)'
;MINKVQPGDKRIHSFKVTQDHYPSFQGKIVHKVCSTFVLAREIEWSTRLFVIDMLEESEEGIGTMLKIDHISPAFKGEKVNIESILD
;
A
#
# COMPACT_ATOMS: atom_id res chain seq x y z
N MET A 1 -10.98 20.27 3.66
CA MET A 1 -11.43 18.87 3.47
C MET A 1 -12.88 18.74 3.01
N ILE A 2 -13.10 17.98 1.94
CA ILE A 2 -14.40 17.63 1.37
C ILE A 2 -14.92 16.34 2.02
N ASN A 3 -16.15 16.37 2.54
CA ASN A 3 -16.74 15.24 3.28
C ASN A 3 -17.37 14.20 2.33
N LYS A 4 -16.54 13.52 1.51
CA LYS A 4 -16.96 12.51 0.51
C LYS A 4 -16.73 11.06 0.91
N VAL A 5 -16.07 10.84 2.03
CA VAL A 5 -15.75 9.53 2.57
C VAL A 5 -16.10 9.50 4.05
N GLN A 6 -16.45 8.33 4.56
CA GLN A 6 -16.95 8.15 5.92
C GLN A 6 -16.28 6.93 6.58
N PRO A 7 -16.20 6.90 7.92
CA PRO A 7 -15.77 5.70 8.64
C PRO A 7 -16.52 4.45 8.18
N GLY A 8 -15.78 3.36 7.98
CA GLY A 8 -16.24 2.09 7.43
C GLY A 8 -16.13 1.97 5.91
N ASP A 9 -15.84 3.05 5.17
CA ASP A 9 -15.64 2.96 3.73
C ASP A 9 -14.47 2.04 3.38
N LYS A 10 -14.63 1.26 2.32
CA LYS A 10 -13.66 0.24 1.89
C LYS A 10 -13.10 0.52 0.50
N ARG A 11 -11.82 0.24 0.31
CA ARG A 11 -11.19 0.21 -1.02
C ARG A 11 -10.37 -1.05 -1.20
N ILE A 12 -10.38 -1.55 -2.43
CA ILE A 12 -9.53 -2.66 -2.85
C ILE A 12 -8.51 -2.13 -3.86
N HIS A 13 -7.24 -2.27 -3.51
CA HIS A 13 -6.13 -2.11 -4.44
C HIS A 13 -5.53 -3.48 -4.73
N SER A 14 -4.96 -3.66 -5.91
CA SER A 14 -4.33 -4.92 -6.26
C SER A 14 -3.12 -4.73 -7.15
N PHE A 15 -2.11 -5.56 -6.93
CA PHE A 15 -0.94 -5.60 -7.79
C PHE A 15 -0.45 -7.05 -7.97
N LYS A 16 0.32 -7.26 -9.02
CA LYS A 16 0.98 -8.54 -9.28
C LYS A 16 2.42 -8.46 -8.80
N VAL A 17 2.88 -9.46 -8.06
CA VAL A 17 4.27 -9.50 -7.60
C VAL A 17 5.20 -9.68 -8.81
N THR A 18 6.10 -8.73 -9.01
CA THR A 18 7.14 -8.78 -10.03
C THR A 18 8.51 -9.03 -9.39
N GLN A 19 9.53 -9.20 -10.21
CA GLN A 19 10.90 -9.37 -9.72
C GLN A 19 11.44 -8.10 -9.04
N ASP A 20 10.99 -6.92 -9.46
CA ASP A 20 11.38 -5.64 -8.86
C ASP A 20 10.81 -5.47 -7.46
N HIS A 21 9.86 -6.33 -7.06
CA HIS A 21 9.29 -6.31 -5.72
C HIS A 21 10.11 -7.08 -4.69
N TYR A 22 11.16 -7.79 -5.10
CA TYR A 22 12.00 -8.53 -4.19
C TYR A 22 12.80 -7.60 -3.26
N PRO A 23 13.06 -8.01 -2.00
CA PRO A 23 13.91 -7.26 -1.10
C PRO A 23 15.34 -7.22 -1.65
N SER A 24 15.73 -6.08 -2.21
CA SER A 24 17.07 -5.80 -2.71
C SER A 24 17.72 -4.71 -1.86
N PHE A 25 18.83 -5.04 -1.22
CA PHE A 25 19.62 -4.09 -0.43
C PHE A 25 21.00 -3.96 -1.07
N GLN A 26 21.36 -2.73 -1.46
CA GLN A 26 22.64 -2.44 -2.14
C GLN A 26 22.85 -3.33 -3.39
N GLY A 27 21.78 -3.57 -4.17
CA GLY A 27 21.81 -4.39 -5.37
C GLY A 27 21.80 -5.90 -5.14
N LYS A 28 21.74 -6.36 -3.88
CA LYS A 28 21.69 -7.79 -3.54
C LYS A 28 20.27 -8.20 -3.15
N ILE A 29 19.70 -9.12 -3.91
CA ILE A 29 18.41 -9.75 -3.60
C ILE A 29 18.60 -10.69 -2.40
N VAL A 30 17.81 -10.51 -1.35
CA VAL A 30 17.86 -11.32 -0.12
C VAL A 30 16.97 -12.56 -0.26
N HIS A 31 15.72 -12.39 -0.69
CA HIS A 31 14.74 -13.46 -0.90
C HIS A 31 13.89 -13.19 -2.15
N LYS A 32 13.37 -14.24 -2.79
CA LYS A 32 12.56 -14.14 -4.04
C LYS A 32 11.06 -14.07 -3.75
N VAL A 33 10.67 -13.19 -2.84
CA VAL A 33 9.28 -12.94 -2.43
C VAL A 33 9.04 -11.43 -2.36
N CYS A 34 7.78 -11.01 -2.36
CA CYS A 34 7.41 -9.60 -2.18
C CYS A 34 8.05 -9.05 -0.89
N SER A 35 8.64 -7.86 -0.97
CA SER A 35 9.28 -7.21 0.18
C SER A 35 8.28 -6.44 1.03
N THR A 36 8.60 -6.27 2.31
CA THR A 36 7.81 -5.42 3.22
C THR A 36 7.76 -3.96 2.75
N PHE A 37 8.82 -3.42 2.14
CA PHE A 37 8.82 -2.04 1.66
C PHE A 37 7.98 -1.85 0.39
N VAL A 38 7.79 -2.90 -0.42
CA VAL A 38 6.78 -2.86 -1.50
C VAL A 38 5.39 -2.91 -0.89
N LEU A 39 5.13 -3.79 0.09
CA LEU A 39 3.84 -3.78 0.79
C LEU A 39 3.54 -2.41 1.40
N ALA A 40 4.52 -1.77 2.04
CA ALA A 40 4.39 -0.41 2.56
C ALA A 40 3.93 0.58 1.50
N ARG A 41 4.63 0.66 0.36
CA ARG A 41 4.27 1.52 -0.77
C ARG A 41 2.83 1.29 -1.26
N GLU A 42 2.47 0.02 -1.47
CA GLU A 42 1.16 -0.33 -2.01
C GLU A 42 0.03 -0.10 -0.98
N ILE A 43 0.31 -0.27 0.32
CA ILE A 43 -0.62 0.06 1.42
C ILE A 43 -0.80 1.58 1.51
N GLU A 44 0.27 2.37 1.50
CA GLU A 44 0.20 3.84 1.48
C GLU A 44 -0.62 4.34 0.30
N TRP A 45 -0.41 3.75 -0.88
CA TRP A 45 -1.20 4.07 -2.06
C TRP A 45 -2.68 3.77 -1.84
N SER A 46 -3.01 2.58 -1.32
CA SER A 46 -4.40 2.20 -1.05
C SER A 46 -5.12 3.18 -0.11
N THR A 47 -4.43 3.68 0.91
CA THR A 47 -4.98 4.66 1.85
C THR A 47 -5.03 6.06 1.26
N ARG A 48 -4.05 6.44 0.42
CA ARG A 48 -4.04 7.74 -0.28
C ARG A 48 -5.25 7.90 -1.19
N LEU A 49 -5.82 6.80 -1.70
CA LEU A 49 -7.06 6.87 -2.47
C LEU A 49 -8.19 7.55 -1.67
N PHE A 50 -8.34 7.28 -0.37
CA PHE A 50 -9.31 8.00 0.47
C PHE A 50 -8.97 9.48 0.59
N VAL A 51 -7.70 9.78 0.83
CA VAL A 51 -7.20 11.14 1.00
C VAL A 51 -7.49 11.99 -0.25
N ILE A 52 -7.29 11.45 -1.45
CA ILE A 52 -7.60 12.16 -2.71
C ILE A 52 -9.06 12.66 -2.74
N ASP A 53 -10.00 11.89 -2.19
CA ASP A 53 -11.42 12.28 -2.13
C ASP A 53 -11.74 13.23 -0.96
N MET A 54 -10.83 13.38 -0.01
CA MET A 54 -10.93 14.30 1.14
C MET A 54 -10.29 15.66 0.89
N LEU A 55 -9.27 15.76 0.04
CA LEU A 55 -8.49 17.00 -0.14
C LEU A 55 -9.26 18.06 -0.93
N GLU A 56 -9.11 19.32 -0.52
CA GLU A 56 -9.33 20.49 -1.37
C GLU A 56 -8.14 20.74 -2.31
N GLU A 57 -8.32 21.56 -3.35
CA GLU A 57 -7.29 21.81 -4.39
C GLU A 57 -5.97 22.35 -3.81
N SER A 58 -6.03 23.08 -2.70
CA SER A 58 -4.87 23.65 -2.01
C SER A 58 -4.30 22.78 -0.89
N GLU A 59 -4.90 21.62 -0.61
CA GLU A 59 -4.49 20.72 0.47
C GLU A 59 -3.57 19.59 -0.07
N GLU A 60 -2.72 19.06 0.81
CA GLU A 60 -1.93 17.86 0.55
C GLU A 60 -1.96 16.96 1.79
N GLY A 61 -1.89 15.65 1.57
CA GLY A 61 -1.81 14.64 2.62
C GLY A 61 -0.47 13.90 2.59
N ILE A 62 0.15 13.76 3.75
CA ILE A 62 1.43 13.06 3.91
C ILE A 62 1.24 11.92 4.90
N GLY A 63 1.72 10.72 4.55
CA GLY A 63 1.75 9.58 5.45
C GLY A 63 2.73 9.82 6.60
N THR A 64 2.30 9.62 7.84
CA THR A 64 3.12 9.87 9.04
C THR A 64 3.58 8.59 9.73
N MET A 65 2.88 7.47 9.50
CA MET A 65 3.16 6.20 10.17
C MET A 65 2.65 5.02 9.35
N LEU A 66 3.44 3.95 9.36
CA LEU A 66 3.02 2.61 8.97
C LEU A 66 3.43 1.62 10.05
N LYS A 67 2.55 0.67 10.34
CA LYS A 67 2.87 -0.53 11.10
C LYS A 67 2.42 -1.72 10.28
N ILE A 68 3.35 -2.62 9.96
CA ILE A 68 3.09 -3.75 9.06
C ILE A 68 3.60 -5.03 9.71
N ASP A 69 2.69 -5.96 9.96
CA ASP A 69 3.02 -7.32 10.34
C ASP A 69 3.01 -8.20 9.07
N HIS A 70 4.19 -8.52 8.54
CA HIS A 70 4.33 -9.31 7.31
C HIS A 70 4.29 -10.81 7.63
N ILE A 71 3.08 -11.37 7.67
CA ILE A 71 2.82 -12.73 8.19
C ILE A 71 3.25 -13.85 7.23
N SER A 72 3.03 -13.69 5.93
CA SER A 72 3.28 -14.74 4.93
C SER A 72 3.86 -14.16 3.63
N PRO A 73 4.72 -14.92 2.93
CA PRO A 73 5.29 -14.45 1.66
C PRO A 73 4.27 -14.43 0.53
N ALA A 74 4.48 -13.54 -0.44
CA ALA A 74 3.85 -13.58 -1.75
C ALA A 74 4.92 -13.75 -2.84
N PHE A 75 4.73 -14.71 -3.74
CA PHE A 75 5.68 -15.09 -4.79
C PHE A 75 5.44 -14.34 -6.10
N LYS A 76 6.49 -14.25 -6.93
CA LYS A 76 6.38 -13.65 -8.27
C LYS A 76 5.25 -14.30 -9.06
N GLY A 77 4.42 -13.45 -9.66
CA GLY A 77 3.25 -13.86 -10.43
C GLY A 77 1.96 -13.91 -9.62
N GLU A 78 2.03 -13.98 -8.29
CA GLU A 78 0.84 -13.93 -7.45
C GLU A 78 0.22 -12.54 -7.44
N LYS A 79 -1.10 -12.50 -7.29
CA LYS A 79 -1.87 -11.26 -7.11
C LYS A 79 -2.02 -11.01 -5.62
N VAL A 80 -1.58 -9.84 -5.17
CA VAL A 80 -1.82 -9.35 -3.81
C VAL A 80 -3.00 -8.41 -3.86
N ASN A 81 -4.01 -8.65 -3.04
CA ASN A 81 -5.14 -7.74 -2.85
C ASN A 81 -4.96 -7.04 -1.50
N ILE A 82 -5.06 -5.72 -1.49
CA ILE A 82 -5.03 -4.88 -0.30
C ILE A 82 -6.44 -4.37 -0.08
N GLU A 83 -7.07 -4.79 1.01
CA GLU A 83 -8.30 -4.20 1.51
C GLU A 83 -7.93 -3.12 2.53
N SER A 84 -8.44 -1.92 2.31
CA SER A 84 -8.24 -0.78 3.19
C SER A 84 -9.61 -0.30 3.68
N ILE A 85 -9.68 0.01 4.97
CA ILE A 85 -10.88 0.48 5.64
C ILE A 85 -10.52 1.82 6.27
N LEU A 86 -11.35 2.84 6.02
CA LEU A 86 -11.23 4.12 6.71
C LEU A 86 -11.88 3.98 8.09
N ASP A 87 -11.11 4.17 9.16
CA ASP A 87 -11.58 4.10 10.55
C ASP A 87 -12.09 5.45 11.07
#